data_AF-A0A8C2LIC4-F1
#
_entry.id   AF-A0A8C2LIC4-F1
#
_cell.length_a   1.000
_cell.length_b   1.000
_cell.length_c   1.000
_cell.angle_alpha   90.00
_cell.angle_beta   90.00
_cell.angle_gamma   90.00
#
_symmetry.space_group_name_H-M   'P 1'
#
loop_
_entity.id
_entity.type
_entity.pdbx_description
1 polymer ?
#
loop_
_entity_poly.entity_id
_entity_poly.type
_entity_poly.pdbx_seq_one_letter_code
_entity_poly.pdbx_strand_id
1 'polypeptide(L)' 'LFGVYDNTRILGNFEKHPKELIKGPVWLRGWRGNELQRCIRKKKMVGSRMSADDLHNLNKRISYLYKHFNQHGKYR' A
#
# COMPACT_ATOMS: atom_id res chain seq x y z
N LEU A 1 2.95 -25.95 2.39
CA LEU A 1 4.13 -25.68 1.53
C LEU A 1 4.26 -24.18 1.31
N PHE A 2 5.33 -23.57 1.82
CA PHE A 2 5.60 -22.11 1.72
C PHE A 2 6.65 -21.87 0.62
N GLY A 3 6.50 -20.80 -0.18
CA GLY A 3 7.49 -20.35 -1.18
C GLY A 3 7.60 -21.16 -2.49
N VAL A 4 6.81 -22.22 -2.67
CA VAL A 4 6.92 -23.13 -3.83
C VAL A 4 6.74 -22.41 -5.18
N TYR A 5 5.92 -21.36 -5.24
CA TYR A 5 5.56 -20.69 -6.49
C TYR A 5 6.18 -19.29 -6.65
N ASP A 6 7.19 -18.95 -5.86
CA ASP A 6 7.75 -17.59 -5.85
C ASP A 6 8.55 -17.28 -7.14
N ASN A 7 9.16 -18.30 -7.74
CA ASN A 7 9.96 -18.18 -8.97
C ASN A 7 9.19 -18.58 -10.24
N THR A 8 7.86 -18.71 -10.15
CA THR A 8 6.99 -19.12 -11.28
C THR A 8 7.17 -18.27 -12.53
N ARG A 9 7.53 -17.00 -12.38
CA ARG A 9 7.82 -16.11 -13.51
C ARG A 9 9.02 -16.57 -14.33
N ILE A 10 10.12 -16.94 -13.68
CA ILE A 10 11.36 -17.33 -14.36
C ILE A 10 11.22 -18.74 -14.95
N LEU A 11 10.61 -19.65 -14.19
CA LEU A 11 10.47 -21.05 -14.58
C LEU A 11 9.28 -21.32 -15.50
N GLY A 12 8.32 -20.40 -15.58
CA GLY A 12 7.08 -20.53 -16.36
C GLY A 12 6.96 -19.49 -17.48
N ASN A 13 8.04 -19.26 -18.24
CA ASN A 13 8.05 -18.42 -19.44
C ASN A 13 7.43 -17.02 -19.27
N PHE A 14 7.56 -16.42 -18.09
CA PHE A 14 7.04 -15.09 -17.75
C PHE A 14 5.51 -14.92 -17.85
N GLU A 15 4.72 -16.00 -17.85
CA GLU A 15 3.26 -15.93 -17.98
C GLU A 15 2.56 -15.17 -16.83
N LYS A 16 3.05 -15.32 -15.60
CA LYS A 16 2.49 -14.66 -14.40
C LYS A 16 3.57 -14.00 -13.57
N HIS A 17 3.25 -12.85 -12.98
CA HIS A 17 4.17 -12.15 -12.09
C HIS A 17 3.89 -12.54 -10.62
N PRO A 18 4.91 -12.84 -9.77
CA PRO A 18 4.67 -13.35 -8.40
C PRO A 18 3.87 -12.38 -7.52
N LYS A 19 3.90 -11.08 -7.87
CA LYS A 19 3.06 -10.02 -7.27
C LYS A 19 1.55 -10.33 -7.28
N GLU A 20 1.09 -11.13 -8.24
CA GLU A 20 -0.32 -11.54 -8.38
C GLU A 20 -0.69 -12.68 -7.43
N LEU A 21 0.30 -13.48 -7.01
CA LEU A 21 0.13 -14.57 -6.05
C LEU A 21 0.01 -14.05 -4.61
N ILE A 22 0.46 -12.82 -4.36
CA ILE A 22 0.38 -12.18 -3.05
C ILE A 22 -1.08 -11.95 -2.67
N LYS A 23 -1.50 -12.60 -1.58
CA LYS A 23 -2.79 -12.35 -0.93
C LYS A 23 -2.68 -11.15 0.01
N GLY A 24 -3.70 -10.30 0.01
CA GLY A 24 -3.73 -9.13 0.89
C GLY A 24 -4.55 -7.98 0.30
N PRO A 25 -4.51 -6.80 0.94
CA PRO A 25 -5.25 -5.64 0.49
C PRO A 25 -4.91 -5.25 -0.95
N VAL A 26 -5.92 -5.02 -1.77
CA VAL A 26 -5.76 -4.72 -3.21
C VAL A 26 -4.87 -3.49 -3.44
N TRP A 27 -4.90 -2.52 -2.52
CA TRP A 27 -4.07 -1.33 -2.58
C TRP A 27 -2.60 -1.56 -2.18
N LEU A 28 -2.20 -2.74 -1.71
CA LEU A 28 -0.82 -3.08 -1.32
C LEU A 28 -0.20 -4.19 -2.15
N ARG A 29 -0.98 -4.97 -2.91
CA ARG A 29 -0.44 -6.06 -3.74
C ARG A 29 0.61 -5.55 -4.73
N GLY A 30 1.82 -6.07 -4.63
CA GLY A 30 2.95 -5.70 -5.51
C GLY A 30 3.43 -4.25 -5.36
N TRP A 31 3.16 -3.59 -4.22
CA TRP A 31 3.50 -2.19 -4.02
C TRP A 31 4.15 -1.96 -2.65
N ARG A 32 5.17 -1.10 -2.59
CA ARG A 32 5.87 -0.71 -1.36
C ARG A 32 5.92 0.82 -1.26
N GLY A 33 5.73 1.34 -0.05
CA GLY A 33 5.91 2.75 0.26
C GLY A 33 5.70 3.05 1.74
N ASN A 34 6.02 4.28 2.13
CA ASN A 34 5.91 4.72 3.52
C ASN A 34 4.44 4.87 3.95
N GLU A 35 4.21 5.18 5.23
CA GLU A 35 2.85 5.27 5.77
C GLU A 35 1.99 6.32 5.05
N LEU A 36 2.53 7.52 4.79
CA LEU A 36 1.80 8.58 4.09
C LEU A 36 1.36 8.12 2.69
N GLN A 37 2.28 7.50 1.93
CA GLN A 37 1.99 6.96 0.61
C GLN A 37 0.94 5.84 0.67
N ARG A 38 1.00 4.95 1.67
CA ARG A 38 -0.02 3.91 1.90
C ARG A 38 -1.39 4.51 2.17
N CYS A 39 -1.48 5.53 3.02
CA CYS A 39 -2.74 6.20 3.34
C CYS A 39 -3.36 6.90 2.13
N ILE A 40 -2.56 7.64 1.35
CA ILE A 40 -3.01 8.30 0.11
C ILE A 40 -3.53 7.26 -0.89
N ARG A 41 -2.79 6.16 -1.07
CA ARG A 41 -3.17 5.09 -1.99
C ARG A 41 -4.45 4.37 -1.55
N LYS A 42 -4.59 4.06 -0.27
CA LYS A 42 -5.82 3.47 0.30
C LYS A 42 -7.01 4.40 0.05
N LYS A 43 -6.88 5.69 0.35
CA LYS A 43 -7.94 6.69 0.09
C LYS A 43 -8.34 6.72 -1.39
N LYS A 44 -7.38 6.75 -2.31
CA LYS A 44 -7.66 6.79 -3.76
C LYS A 44 -8.35 5.53 -4.27
N MET A 45 -7.98 4.35 -3.77
CA MET A 45 -8.45 3.07 -4.32
C MET A 45 -9.73 2.54 -3.66
N VAL A 46 -9.88 2.71 -2.36
CA VAL A 46 -11.01 2.15 -1.59
C VAL A 46 -11.78 3.20 -0.78
N GLY A 47 -11.39 4.48 -0.84
CA GLY A 47 -12.03 5.53 -0.05
C GLY A 47 -13.52 5.72 -0.32
N SER A 48 -14.01 5.40 -1.53
CA SER A 48 -15.44 5.47 -1.86
C SER A 48 -16.30 4.40 -1.16
N ARG A 49 -15.67 3.32 -0.69
CA ARG A 49 -16.34 2.19 -0.03
C ARG A 49 -16.02 2.09 1.46
N MET A 50 -15.25 3.04 1.99
CA MET A 50 -14.93 3.10 3.41
C MET A 50 -16.08 3.74 4.19
N SER A 51 -16.28 3.28 5.42
CA SER A 51 -17.18 3.93 6.38
C SER A 51 -16.78 5.39 6.61
N ALA A 52 -17.76 6.25 6.90
CA ALA A 52 -17.53 7.68 7.07
C ALA A 52 -16.47 7.99 8.14
N ASP A 53 -16.54 7.31 9.29
CA ASP A 53 -15.59 7.49 10.39
C ASP A 53 -14.17 7.07 10.01
N ASP A 54 -14.04 5.94 9.31
CA ASP A 54 -12.75 5.45 8.83
C ASP A 54 -12.13 6.40 7.80
N LEU A 55 -12.93 6.93 6.88
CA LEU A 55 -12.47 7.90 5.90
C LEU A 55 -12.06 9.23 6.57
N HIS A 56 -12.85 9.68 7.54
CA HIS A 56 -12.53 10.87 8.34
C HIS A 56 -11.21 10.69 9.11
N ASN A 57 -11.02 9.56 9.78
CA ASN A 57 -9.77 9.24 10.49
C ASN A 57 -8.58 9.10 9.53
N LEU A 58 -8.78 8.49 8.36
CA LEU A 58 -7.75 8.40 7.33
C LEU A 58 -7.31 9.78 6.83
N ASN A 59 -8.26 10.70 6.63
CA ASN A 59 -7.96 12.08 6.26
C ASN A 59 -7.15 12.80 7.33
N LYS A 60 -7.55 12.70 8.60
CA LYS A 60 -6.77 13.24 9.73
C LYS A 60 -5.34 12.69 9.76
N ARG A 61 -5.18 11.38 9.55
CA ARG A 61 -3.85 10.73 9.53
C ARG A 61 -2.98 11.24 8.38
N ILE A 62 -3.54 11.40 7.17
CA ILE A 62 -2.83 11.96 6.02
C ILE A 62 -2.37 13.39 6.32
N SER A 63 -3.26 14.24 6.84
CA SER A 63 -2.91 15.62 7.18
C SER A 63 -1.81 15.70 8.24
N TYR A 64 -1.88 14.87 9.27
CA TYR A 64 -0.84 14.78 10.29
C TYR A 64 0.52 14.37 9.70
N LEU A 65 0.55 13.27 8.94
CA LEU A 65 1.79 12.74 8.36
C LEU A 65 2.42 13.69 7.34
N TYR A 66 1.59 14.39 6.56
CA TYR A 66 2.07 15.41 5.64
C TYR A 66 2.79 16.54 6.38
N LYS A 67 2.19 17.08 7.46
CA LYS A 67 2.84 18.09 8.29
C LYS A 67 4.10 17.54 8.95
N HIS A 68 4.03 16.35 9.54
CA HIS A 68 5.17 15.74 10.22
C HIS A 68 6.36 15.56 9.29
N PHE A 69 6.20 14.89 8.15
CA PHE A 69 7.31 14.63 7.22
C PHE A 69 7.83 15.89 6.51
N ASN A 70 6.98 16.90 6.27
CA ASN A 70 7.37 18.10 5.52
C ASN A 70 7.61 19.34 6.39
N GLN A 71 7.46 19.27 7.71
CA GLN A 71 7.68 20.42 8.61
C GLN A 71 8.59 20.06 9.77
N HIS A 72 8.61 18.78 10.18
CA HIS A 72 9.40 18.30 11.30
C HIS A 72 10.46 17.31 10.81
N GLY A 73 11.65 17.36 11.40
CA GLY A 73 12.73 16.45 11.06
C GLY A 73 14.04 16.93 11.68
N LYS A 74 14.81 16.00 12.24
CA LYS A 74 16.15 16.30 12.79
C LYS A 74 17.15 16.59 11.69
N TYR A 75 17.05 15.83 10.59
CA TYR A 75 17.90 15.97 9.43
C TYR A 75 17.10 16.76 8.40
N ARG A 76 17.48 18.02 8.23
CA ARG A 76 16.89 18.94 7.28
C ARG A 76 17.94 19.91 6.79
#